data_AF-A0A3D5HMB0-F1
#
_entry.id   AF-A0A3D5HMB0-F1
#
_cell.length_a   1.000
_cell.length_b   1.000
_cell.length_c   1.000
_cell.angle_alpha   90.00
_cell.angle_beta   90.00
_cell.angle_gamma   90.00
#
_symmetry.space_group_name_H-M   'P 1'
#
loop_
_entity.id
_entity.type
_entity.pdbx_description
1 polymer ?
#
loop_
_entity_poly.entity_id
_entity_poly.type
_entity_poly.pdbx_seq_one_letter_code
_entity_poly.pdbx_strand_id
1 'polypeptide(L)'
;MSMLINLLQKTKLPLVSVQNTVALLKEGATILFIARYRKERTGSLDENQIADIQKTYQSIQDLTKRKEYVLKVIEEQGNLTTKLRQQINNTWEYNALEVMPVQIHK
;
A
#
# COMPACT_ATOMS: atom_id res chain seq x y z
N MET A 1 -6.14 -5.92 -6.11
CA MET A 1 -6.42 -4.84 -7.09
C MET A 1 -6.31 -3.45 -6.47
N SER A 2 -6.91 -3.19 -5.30
CA SER A 2 -7.01 -1.85 -4.70
C SER A 2 -5.67 -1.19 -4.33
N MET A 3 -4.67 -1.95 -3.86
CA MET A 3 -3.32 -1.44 -3.58
C MET A 3 -2.66 -0.84 -4.84
N LEU A 4 -2.80 -1.54 -5.98
CA LEU A 4 -2.22 -1.12 -7.24
C LEU A 4 -2.87 0.18 -7.72
N ILE A 5 -4.19 0.27 -7.64
CA ILE A 5 -4.96 1.48 -8.01
C ILE A 5 -4.49 2.68 -7.18
N ASN A 6 -4.32 2.50 -5.86
CA ASN A 6 -3.84 3.56 -5.00
C ASN A 6 -2.42 4.02 -5.38
N LEU A 7 -1.54 3.07 -5.72
CA LEU A 7 -0.19 3.38 -6.17
C LEU A 7 -0.18 4.18 -7.47
N LEU A 8 -1.06 3.85 -8.42
CA LEU A 8 -1.20 4.60 -9.67
C LEU A 8 -1.73 6.00 -9.43
N GLN A 9 -2.71 6.15 -8.54
CA GLN A 9 -3.28 7.46 -8.21
C GLN A 9 -2.26 8.38 -7.54
N LYS A 10 -1.41 7.82 -6.66
CA LYS A 10 -0.39 8.60 -5.93
C LYS A 10 0.83 8.95 -6.79
N THR A 11 1.35 7.97 -7.54
CA THR A 11 2.58 8.15 -8.33
C THR A 11 2.29 8.80 -9.70
N LYS A 12 1.07 8.67 -10.22
CA LYS A 12 0.67 9.10 -11.58
C LYS A 12 1.52 8.48 -12.70
N LEU A 13 2.06 7.29 -12.45
CA LEU A 13 2.92 6.57 -13.39
C LEU A 13 2.17 5.47 -14.15
N PRO A 14 2.69 5.01 -15.30
CA PRO A 14 2.06 3.94 -16.07
C PRO A 14 1.93 2.64 -15.28
N LEU A 15 0.85 1.90 -15.53
CA LEU A 15 0.52 0.67 -14.83
C LEU A 15 1.66 -0.36 -14.85
N VAL A 16 2.16 -0.63 -16.06
CA VAL A 16 3.19 -1.63 -16.29
C VAL A 16 4.50 -1.23 -15.61
N SER A 17 4.88 0.04 -15.70
CA SER A 17 6.04 0.62 -15.03
C SER A 17 6.00 0.43 -13.51
N VAL A 18 4.85 0.74 -12.91
CA VAL A 18 4.62 0.57 -11.47
C VAL A 18 4.68 -0.91 -11.07
N GLN A 19 3.99 -1.79 -11.80
CA GLN A 19 3.97 -3.23 -11.51
C GLN A 19 5.38 -3.83 -11.57
N ASN A 20 6.13 -3.54 -12.62
CA ASN A 20 7.47 -4.08 -12.80
C ASN A 20 8.45 -3.52 -11.75
N THR A 21 8.33 -2.24 -11.39
CA THR A 21 9.16 -1.64 -10.34
C THR A 21 8.85 -2.27 -8.99
N VAL A 22 7.58 -2.44 -8.63
CA VAL A 22 7.18 -3.12 -7.38
C VAL A 22 7.66 -4.57 -7.36
N ALA A 23 7.60 -5.30 -8.48
CA ALA A 23 8.12 -6.65 -8.57
C ALA A 23 9.63 -6.69 -8.28
N LEU A 24 10.41 -5.81 -8.93
CA LEU A 24 11.86 -5.70 -8.70
C LEU A 24 12.19 -5.33 -7.25
N LEU A 25 11.46 -4.39 -6.66
CA LEU A 25 11.64 -4.01 -5.25
C LEU A 25 11.35 -5.19 -4.30
N LYS A 26 10.35 -6.02 -4.61
CA LYS A 26 10.06 -7.26 -3.85
C LYS A 26 11.14 -8.32 -4.01
N GLU A 27 11.79 -8.39 -5.17
CA GLU A 27 12.95 -9.25 -5.43
C GLU A 27 14.22 -8.75 -4.70
N GLY A 28 14.15 -7.61 -3.99
CA GLY A 28 15.28 -7.04 -3.25
C GLY A 28 16.17 -6.10 -4.07
N ALA A 29 15.73 -5.71 -5.27
CA ALA A 29 16.47 -4.75 -6.09
C ALA A 29 16.46 -3.34 -5.44
N THR A 30 17.59 -2.64 -5.52
CA THR A 30 17.72 -1.27 -5.00
C THR A 30 17.30 -0.23 -6.05
N ILE A 31 16.94 0.98 -5.60
CA ILE A 31 16.55 2.08 -6.50
C ILE A 31 17.63 2.32 -7.58
N LEU A 32 18.89 2.45 -7.17
CA LEU A 32 20.03 2.64 -8.08
C LEU A 32 20.16 1.49 -9.09
N PHE A 33 19.96 0.25 -8.66
CA PHE A 33 20.02 -0.90 -9.55
C PHE A 33 18.89 -0.86 -10.59
N ILE A 34 17.67 -0.58 -10.16
CA ILE A 34 16.50 -0.50 -11.04
C ILE A 34 16.69 0.65 -12.04
N ALA A 35 17.07 1.82 -11.55
CA ALA A 35 17.27 3.01 -12.37
C ALA A 35 18.41 2.85 -13.37
N ARG A 36 19.44 2.06 -13.10
CA ARG A 36 20.59 1.89 -14.01
C ARG A 36 20.44 0.69 -14.94
N TYR A 37 19.94 -0.44 -14.45
CA TYR A 37 20.00 -1.72 -15.15
C TYR A 37 18.63 -2.26 -15.56
N ARG A 38 17.53 -1.64 -15.13
CA ARG A 38 16.16 -2.12 -15.40
C ARG A 38 15.26 -1.05 -16.01
N LYS A 39 15.85 -0.02 -16.64
CA LYS A 39 15.11 1.05 -17.33
C LYS A 39 14.10 0.49 -18.34
N GLU A 40 14.51 -0.38 -19.23
CA GLU A 40 13.59 -0.95 -20.24
C GLU A 40 12.41 -1.70 -19.60
N ARG A 41 12.65 -2.40 -18.49
CA ARG A 41 11.62 -3.16 -17.78
C ARG A 41 10.64 -2.24 -17.02
N THR A 42 11.09 -1.08 -16.56
CA THR A 42 10.26 -0.10 -15.83
C THR A 42 9.70 1.00 -16.73
N GLY A 43 10.05 1.06 -18.02
CA GLY A 43 9.65 2.14 -18.92
C GLY A 43 10.47 3.42 -18.74
N SER A 44 11.76 3.26 -18.44
CA SER A 44 12.75 4.32 -18.23
C SER A 44 12.43 5.26 -17.08
N LEU A 45 11.94 4.72 -15.96
CA LEU A 45 11.73 5.51 -14.75
C LEU A 45 13.07 5.99 -14.16
N ASP A 46 13.07 7.22 -13.67
CA ASP A 46 14.19 7.81 -12.95
C ASP A 46 14.20 7.43 -11.46
N GLU A 47 15.34 7.67 -10.80
CA GLU A 47 15.55 7.35 -9.38
C GLU A 47 14.47 7.96 -8.47
N ASN A 48 14.07 9.21 -8.74
CA ASN A 48 13.02 9.90 -7.98
C ASN A 48 11.65 9.21 -8.13
N GLN A 49 11.31 8.74 -9.34
CA GLN A 49 10.04 8.06 -9.60
C GLN A 49 10.01 6.67 -8.95
N ILE A 50 11.13 5.95 -9.02
CA ILE A 50 11.27 4.64 -8.36
C ILE A 50 11.23 4.81 -6.83
N ALA A 51 11.86 5.85 -6.28
CA ALA A 51 11.80 6.18 -4.87
C ALA A 51 10.37 6.52 -4.42
N ASP A 52 9.60 7.26 -5.23
CA ASP A 52 8.20 7.57 -4.94
C ASP A 52 7.31 6.32 -4.93
N ILE A 53 7.51 5.42 -5.90
CA ILE A 53 6.88 4.09 -5.93
C ILE A 53 7.23 3.32 -4.65
N GLN A 54 8.50 3.25 -4.27
CA GLN A 54 8.94 2.51 -3.09
C GLN A 54 8.33 3.08 -1.81
N LYS A 55 8.38 4.40 -1.64
CA LYS A 55 7.80 5.10 -0.48
C LYS A 55 6.30 4.86 -0.36
N THR A 56 5.58 5.00 -1.48
CA THR A 56 4.15 4.76 -1.54
C THR A 56 3.81 3.30 -1.25
N TYR A 57 4.57 2.37 -1.83
CA TYR A 57 4.43 0.94 -1.60
C TYR A 57 4.62 0.59 -0.12
N GLN A 58 5.68 1.11 0.50
CA GLN A 58 5.98 0.91 1.91
C GLN A 58 4.86 1.48 2.81
N SER A 59 4.41 2.71 2.53
CA SER A 59 3.31 3.34 3.25
C SER A 59 2.03 2.49 3.21
N ILE A 60 1.71 1.90 2.06
CA ILE A 60 0.54 1.02 1.95
C ILE A 60 0.76 -0.30 2.69
N GLN A 61 1.97 -0.85 2.70
CA GLN A 61 2.27 -2.04 3.50
C GLN A 61 2.10 -1.78 5.00
N ASP A 62 2.62 -0.65 5.50
CA ASP A 62 2.43 -0.24 6.89
C ASP A 62 0.94 -0.04 7.22
N LEU A 63 0.18 0.58 6.32
CA LEU A 63 -1.26 0.71 6.49
C LEU A 63 -1.95 -0.67 6.55
N THR A 64 -1.59 -1.60 5.66
CA THR A 64 -2.13 -2.97 5.67
C THR A 64 -1.83 -3.68 6.99
N LYS A 65 -0.59 -3.62 7.48
CA LYS A 65 -0.22 -4.20 8.78
C LYS A 65 -1.03 -3.57 9.91
N ARG A 66 -1.24 -2.25 9.87
CA ARG A 66 -2.05 -1.54 10.86
C ARG A 66 -3.51 -1.98 10.80
N LYS A 67 -4.07 -2.18 9.61
CA LYS A 67 -5.43 -2.73 9.44
C LYS A 67 -5.55 -4.12 10.05
N GLU A 68 -4.59 -5.00 9.78
CA GLU A 68 -4.58 -6.34 10.36
C GLU A 68 -4.54 -6.30 11.88
N TYR A 69 -3.71 -5.43 12.45
CA TYR A 69 -3.67 -5.19 13.89
C TYR A 69 -5.02 -4.69 14.43
N VAL A 70 -5.63 -3.68 13.80
CA VAL A 70 -6.93 -3.13 14.22
C VAL A 70 -8.03 -4.19 14.11
N LEU A 71 -8.06 -4.97 13.03
CA LEU A 71 -8.99 -6.09 12.87
C LEU A 71 -8.85 -7.10 13.99
N LYS A 72 -7.60 -7.47 14.32
CA LYS A 72 -7.32 -8.41 15.40
C LYS A 72 -7.79 -7.88 16.75
N VAL A 73 -7.49 -6.63 17.08
CA VAL A 73 -7.95 -6.00 18.34
C VAL A 73 -9.48 -5.99 18.44
N ILE A 74 -10.18 -5.67 17.36
CA ILE A 74 -11.65 -5.64 17.32
C ILE A 74 -12.23 -7.06 17.42
N GLU A 75 -11.58 -8.05 16.80
CA GLU A 75 -11.94 -9.47 16.89
C GLU A 75 -11.74 -10.01 18.31
N GLU A 76 -10.63 -9.67 18.98
CA GLU A 76 -10.36 -10.02 20.37
C GLU A 76 -11.38 -9.40 21.33
N GLN A 77 -11.98 -8.25 20.98
CA GLN A 77 -13.08 -7.64 21.70
C GLN A 77 -14.46 -8.26 21.38
N GLY A 78 -14.54 -9.20 20.44
CA GLY A 78 -15.80 -9.84 20.01
C GLY A 78 -16.72 -8.94 19.18
N ASN A 79 -16.25 -7.77 18.76
CA ASN A 79 -17.05 -6.74 18.09
C ASN A 79 -16.87 -6.71 16.56
N LEU A 80 -16.11 -7.66 16.00
CA LEU A 80 -15.81 -7.69 14.57
C LEU A 80 -17.02 -8.17 13.76
N THR A 81 -17.78 -7.23 13.21
CA THR A 81 -18.84 -7.54 12.26
C THR A 81 -18.30 -7.60 10.82
N THR A 82 -18.96 -8.38 9.95
CA THR A 82 -18.63 -8.47 8.51
C THR A 82 -18.61 -7.09 7.84
N LYS A 83 -19.52 -6.19 8.22
CA LYS A 83 -19.60 -4.81 7.71
C LYS A 83 -18.38 -3.98 8.11
N LEU A 84 -17.97 -4.06 9.38
CA LEU A 84 -16.81 -3.34 9.89
C LEU A 84 -15.50 -3.87 9.28
N ARG A 85 -15.39 -5.20 9.13
CA ARG A 85 -14.28 -5.84 8.42
C ARG A 85 -14.16 -5.35 6.97
N GLN A 86 -15.27 -5.24 6.26
CA GLN A 86 -15.29 -4.71 4.90
C GLN A 86 -14.90 -3.22 4.83
N GLN A 87 -15.36 -2.41 5.79
CA GLN A 87 -14.97 -1.00 5.88
C GLN A 87 -13.46 -0.85 6.11
N ILE A 88 -12.90 -1.56 7.08
CA ILE A 88 -11.46 -1.52 7.38
C ILE A 88 -10.63 -1.96 6.17
N ASN A 89 -11.07 -3.02 5.47
CA ASN A 89 -10.37 -3.49 4.26
C ASN A 89 -10.40 -2.45 3.12
N ASN A 90 -11.50 -1.73 2.93
CA ASN A 90 -11.66 -0.75 1.87
C ASN A 90 -11.08 0.65 2.18
N THR A 91 -10.79 0.97 3.43
CA THR A 91 -10.19 2.25 3.82
C THR A 91 -8.73 2.33 3.40
N TRP A 92 -8.30 3.36 2.67
CA TRP A 92 -6.87 3.56 2.34
C TRP A 92 -6.30 4.85 2.94
N GLU A 93 -7.00 5.42 3.91
CA GLU A 93 -6.59 6.59 4.65
C GLU A 93 -6.27 6.22 6.10
N TYR A 94 -5.08 6.63 6.55
CA TYR A 94 -4.59 6.33 7.89
C TYR A 94 -5.51 6.92 8.97
N ASN A 95 -5.92 8.18 8.83
CA ASN A 95 -6.82 8.85 9.78
C ASN A 95 -8.18 8.14 9.86
N ALA A 96 -8.72 7.67 8.73
CA ALA A 96 -9.98 6.94 8.70
C ALA A 96 -9.87 5.56 9.37
N LEU A 97 -8.69 4.93 9.35
CA LEU A 97 -8.45 3.67 10.03
C LEU A 97 -8.44 3.82 11.56
N GLU A 98 -7.86 4.92 12.07
CA GLU A 98 -7.75 5.15 13.52
C GLU A 98 -9.07 5.49 14.20
N VAL A 99 -10.03 6.08 13.48
CA VAL A 99 -11.35 6.42 14.03
C VAL A 99 -12.34 5.24 14.06
N MET A 100 -12.11 4.19 13.27
CA MET A 100 -12.99 3.01 13.20
C MET A 100 -13.15 2.25 14.52
N PRO A 101 -12.08 1.93 15.28
CA PRO A 101 -12.22 1.25 16.57
C PRO A 101 -12.93 2.10 17.65
N VAL A 102 -12.98 3.43 17.51
CA VAL A 102 -13.61 4.34 18.48
C VAL A 102 -15.15 4.29 18.40
N GLN A 103 -15.73 3.85 17.28
CA GLN A 103 -17.18 3.79 17.08
C GLN A 103 -17.86 2.60 17.78
N ILE A 104 -17.09 1.71 18.42
CA ILE A 104 -17.62 0.49 19.04
C ILE A 104 -18.26 0.77 20.41
N HIS A 105 -18.00 1.95 21.00
CA HIS A 105 -18.47 2.33 22.35
C HIS A 105 -19.53 3.45 22.37
N LYS A 106 -20.33 3.61 21.31
CA LYS A 106 -21.51 4.50 21.33
C LYS A 106 -22.78 3.81 20.87
#